data_AF-A0A0F2L699-F1
#
_entry.id   AF-A0A0F2L699-F1
#
_cell.length_a   1.000
_cell.length_b   1.000
_cell.length_c   1.000
_cell.angle_alpha   90.00
_cell.angle_beta   90.00
_cell.angle_gamma   90.00
#
_symmetry.space_group_name_H-M   'P 1'
#
loop_
_entity.id
_entity.type
_entity.pdbx_description
1 polymer ?
#
loop_
_entity_poly.entity_id
_entity_poly.type
_entity_poly.pdbx_seq_one_letter_code
_entity_poly.pdbx_strand_id
1 'polypeptide(L)'
;MKYRLMDVLACPYDKTFPLRLIVLKRTEHPERQYTWPRKPFCEEYCSYRDLKIKEHPKPDTLPCEECHRWEIETGVIYCPTCGRWYPIIDEIPRMLPDELRNEKEERAFLDSIKDELRRAAPDLADKILKEGKPFKLS
;
A
#
# COMPACT_ATOMS: atom_id res chain seq x y z
N MET A 1 -0.64 -2.70 9.18
CA MET A 1 -0.02 -1.51 8.53
C MET A 1 -1.03 -0.36 8.50
N LYS A 2 -0.62 0.87 8.83
CA LYS A 2 -1.50 2.05 8.72
C LYS A 2 -1.42 2.70 7.34
N TYR A 3 -2.56 3.15 6.80
CA TYR A 3 -2.62 3.93 5.55
C TYR A 3 -1.65 5.12 5.54
N ARG A 4 -1.58 5.87 6.66
CA ARG A 4 -0.69 7.03 6.81
C ARG A 4 0.80 6.74 6.55
N LEU A 5 1.25 5.49 6.66
CA LEU A 5 2.63 5.13 6.35
C LEU A 5 2.98 5.43 4.88
N MET A 6 1.99 5.33 3.97
CA MET A 6 2.18 5.65 2.56
C MET A 6 2.46 7.13 2.28
N ASP A 7 2.25 8.02 3.26
CA ASP A 7 2.61 9.45 3.17
C ASP A 7 4.12 9.66 3.13
N VAL A 8 4.90 8.71 3.67
CA VAL A 8 6.37 8.81 3.77
C VAL A 8 7.10 7.74 2.96
N LEU A 9 6.41 6.68 2.51
CA LEU A 9 7.04 5.61 1.74
C LEU A 9 7.22 6.02 0.28
N ALA A 10 8.48 6.02 -0.15
CA ALA A 10 8.88 6.08 -1.56
C ALA A 10 9.52 4.76 -1.98
N CYS A 11 9.58 4.51 -3.28
CA CYS A 11 10.27 3.33 -3.79
C CYS A 11 11.76 3.34 -3.38
N PRO A 12 12.30 2.26 -2.78
CA PRO A 12 13.70 2.18 -2.41
C PRO A 12 14.67 2.41 -3.58
N TYR A 13 14.27 2.02 -4.80
CA TYR A 13 15.10 2.02 -6.01
C TYR A 13 15.10 3.35 -6.77
N ASP A 14 13.93 3.87 -7.12
CA ASP A 14 13.80 5.03 -8.02
C ASP A 14 13.23 6.28 -7.32
N LYS A 15 12.97 6.19 -6.00
CA LYS A 15 12.42 7.25 -5.16
C LYS A 15 11.03 7.74 -5.61
N THR A 16 10.33 6.99 -6.46
CA THR A 16 8.98 7.35 -6.88
C THR A 16 8.04 7.45 -5.68
N PHE A 17 7.28 8.54 -5.67
CA PHE A 17 6.23 8.86 -4.72
C PHE A 17 5.09 9.61 -5.46
N PRO A 18 3.81 9.30 -5.20
CA PRO A 18 3.32 8.25 -4.31
C PRO A 18 3.43 6.85 -4.93
N LEU A 19 3.52 5.83 -4.08
CA LEU A 19 3.36 4.42 -4.47
C LEU A 19 1.88 4.05 -4.50
N ARG A 20 1.50 3.08 -5.34
CA ARG A 20 0.14 2.55 -5.40
C ARG A 20 -0.06 1.49 -4.31
N LEU A 21 -1.00 1.72 -3.40
CA LEU A 21 -1.38 0.75 -2.38
C LEU A 21 -2.61 -0.04 -2.84
N ILE A 22 -2.51 -1.37 -2.82
CA ILE A 22 -3.63 -2.28 -3.09
C ILE A 22 -3.91 -3.02 -1.79
N VAL A 23 -5.08 -2.77 -1.20
CA VAL A 23 -5.51 -3.40 0.05
C VAL A 23 -6.36 -4.61 -0.30
N LEU A 24 -5.97 -5.77 0.22
CA LEU A 24 -6.69 -7.03 0.02
C LEU A 24 -7.48 -7.35 1.29
N LYS A 25 -6.79 -7.37 2.44
CA LYS A 25 -7.39 -7.59 3.75
C LYS A 25 -7.06 -6.45 4.71
N ARG A 26 -8.07 -6.00 5.45
CA ARG A 26 -7.94 -5.02 6.51
C ARG A 26 -8.88 -5.32 7.66
N THR A 27 -8.50 -4.90 8.86
CA THR A 27 -9.28 -5.05 10.07
C THR A 27 -9.59 -3.69 10.68
N GLU A 28 -10.82 -3.54 11.18
CA GLU A 28 -11.24 -2.34 11.88
C GLU A 28 -10.98 -2.51 13.38
N HIS A 29 -10.43 -1.45 13.99
CA HIS A 29 -10.24 -1.34 15.42
C HIS A 29 -11.06 -0.15 15.94
N PRO A 30 -12.36 -0.36 16.26
CA PRO A 30 -13.29 0.72 16.60
C PRO A 30 -12.91 1.44 17.90
N GLU A 31 -12.15 0.80 18.78
CA GLU A 31 -11.63 1.34 20.03
C GLU A 31 -10.56 2.43 19.83
N ARG A 32 -9.94 2.49 18.64
CA ARG A 32 -8.87 3.45 18.36
C ARG A 32 -9.43 4.86 18.20
N GLN A 33 -8.87 5.78 18.97
CA GLN A 33 -9.22 7.21 18.95
C GLN A 33 -8.17 8.01 18.20
N TYR A 34 -8.60 9.00 17.45
CA TYR A 34 -7.71 9.93 16.79
C TYR A 34 -7.21 10.96 17.81
N THR A 35 -5.95 10.84 18.25
CA THR A 35 -5.37 11.67 19.31
C THR A 35 -4.36 12.71 18.79
N TRP A 36 -4.22 12.86 17.47
CA TRP A 36 -3.22 13.76 16.88
C TRP A 36 -3.68 15.23 16.95
N PRO A 37 -2.74 16.18 17.15
CA PRO A 37 -3.07 17.60 17.36
C PRO A 37 -3.55 18.33 16.09
N ARG A 38 -3.37 17.71 14.92
CA ARG A 38 -3.74 18.27 13.62
C ARG A 38 -4.53 17.27 12.79
N LYS A 39 -5.36 17.78 11.88
CA LYS A 39 -6.11 16.99 10.90
C LYS A 39 -6.02 17.69 9.53
N PRO A 40 -5.58 16.99 8.46
CA PRO A 40 -5.09 15.61 8.45
C PRO A 40 -3.72 15.47 9.14
N PHE A 41 -3.39 14.27 9.62
CA PHE A 41 -2.03 13.97 10.12
C PHE A 41 -1.01 13.91 8.97
N CYS A 42 -1.39 13.30 7.85
CA CYS A 42 -0.57 13.20 6.64
C CYS A 42 -0.27 14.59 6.07
N GLU A 43 0.93 14.76 5.50
CA GLU A 43 1.41 16.05 4.97
C GLU A 43 1.32 16.14 3.46
N GLU A 44 1.65 15.06 2.74
CA GLU A 44 1.79 15.08 1.28
C GLU A 44 0.71 14.23 0.58
N TYR A 45 0.44 13.01 1.06
CA TYR A 45 -0.43 12.04 0.40
C TYR A 45 -1.32 11.24 1.37
N CYS A 46 -2.60 11.15 1.04
CA CYS A 46 -3.60 10.34 1.74
C CYS A 46 -3.87 9.06 0.94
N SER A 47 -3.24 7.94 1.30
CA SER A 47 -3.51 6.64 0.65
C SER A 47 -4.89 6.06 0.95
N TYR A 48 -5.56 6.52 2.01
CA TYR A 48 -6.92 6.08 2.34
C TYR A 48 -7.97 6.67 1.37
N ARG A 49 -7.71 7.87 0.83
CA ARG A 49 -8.57 8.53 -0.16
C ARG A 49 -7.92 8.67 -1.54
N ASP A 50 -6.73 8.08 -1.71
CA ASP A 50 -5.91 8.10 -2.92
C ASP A 50 -5.75 9.51 -3.53
N LEU A 51 -5.24 10.46 -2.73
CA LEU A 51 -5.10 11.85 -3.16
C LEU A 51 -3.92 12.56 -2.50
N LYS A 52 -3.41 13.61 -3.13
CA LYS A 52 -2.42 14.51 -2.53
C LYS A 52 -3.10 15.55 -1.66
N ILE A 53 -2.58 15.76 -0.46
CA ILE A 53 -3.18 16.63 0.57
C ILE A 53 -3.28 18.07 0.07
N LYS A 54 -2.20 18.60 -0.52
CA LYS A 54 -2.13 19.99 -1.01
C LYS A 54 -3.06 20.28 -2.19
N GLU A 55 -3.46 19.24 -2.93
CA GLU A 55 -4.35 19.37 -4.09
C GLU A 55 -5.83 19.28 -3.68
N HIS A 56 -6.12 18.89 -2.43
CA HIS A 56 -7.48 18.81 -1.93
C HIS A 56 -7.98 20.17 -1.42
N PRO A 57 -9.15 20.66 -1.84
CA PRO A 57 -9.63 22.01 -1.49
C PRO A 57 -9.98 22.16 0.00
N LYS A 58 -10.29 21.06 0.69
CA LYS A 58 -10.64 21.04 2.13
C LYS A 58 -9.99 19.85 2.86
N PRO A 59 -8.66 19.86 3.09
CA PRO A 59 -7.96 18.69 3.63
C PRO A 59 -8.41 18.32 5.06
N ASP A 60 -8.86 19.30 5.83
CA ASP A 60 -9.39 19.18 7.18
C ASP A 60 -10.66 18.32 7.27
N THR A 61 -11.40 18.18 6.16
CA THR A 61 -12.60 17.33 6.10
C THR A 61 -12.29 15.86 5.80
N LEU A 62 -11.02 15.49 5.64
CA LEU A 62 -10.65 14.09 5.40
C LEU A 62 -11.04 13.20 6.59
N PRO A 63 -11.56 11.98 6.38
CA PRO A 63 -12.03 11.10 7.45
C PRO A 63 -10.87 10.37 8.14
N CYS A 64 -10.00 11.15 8.79
CA CYS A 64 -8.80 10.65 9.45
C CYS A 64 -9.12 9.77 10.66
N GLU A 65 -10.25 9.99 11.33
CA GLU A 65 -10.73 9.19 12.45
C GLU A 65 -11.08 7.78 12.00
N GLU A 66 -11.80 7.65 10.88
CA GLU A 66 -12.11 6.36 10.27
C GLU A 66 -10.82 5.69 9.76
N CYS A 67 -9.99 6.42 9.02
CA CYS A 67 -8.69 5.95 8.53
C CYS A 67 -7.82 5.39 9.66
N HIS A 68 -7.84 6.02 10.84
CA HIS A 68 -7.04 5.61 11.99
C HIS A 68 -7.47 4.26 12.59
N ARG A 69 -8.74 3.89 12.46
CA ARG A 69 -9.27 2.60 12.94
C ARG A 69 -8.83 1.44 12.07
N TRP A 70 -8.63 1.66 10.79
CA TRP A 70 -8.21 0.61 9.87
C TRP A 70 -6.75 0.19 10.07
N GLU A 71 -6.52 -1.11 9.97
CA GLU A 71 -5.24 -1.80 9.92
C GLU A 71 -5.22 -2.64 8.64
N ILE A 72 -4.27 -2.38 7.73
CA ILE A 72 -4.07 -3.22 6.55
C ILE A 72 -3.27 -4.44 6.98
N GLU A 73 -3.87 -5.62 6.87
CA GLU A 73 -3.24 -6.91 7.21
C GLU A 73 -2.47 -7.48 6.01
N THR A 74 -3.14 -7.52 4.85
CA THR A 74 -2.61 -8.10 3.62
C THR A 74 -2.84 -7.14 2.45
N GLY A 75 -1.80 -6.96 1.65
CA GLY A 75 -1.84 -6.04 0.51
C GLY A 75 -0.59 -6.06 -0.34
N VAL A 76 -0.57 -5.20 -1.35
CA VAL A 76 0.57 -5.00 -2.24
C VAL A 76 0.84 -3.51 -2.37
N ILE A 77 2.10 -3.12 -2.25
CA ILE A 77 2.58 -1.78 -2.60
C ILE A 77 3.26 -1.89 -3.96
N TYR A 78 2.85 -1.10 -4.94
CA TYR A 78 3.35 -1.14 -6.31
C TYR A 78 3.97 0.20 -6.72
N CYS A 79 5.17 0.16 -7.28
CA CYS A 79 5.81 1.33 -7.89
C CYS A 79 5.38 1.46 -9.36
N PRO A 80 4.68 2.54 -9.74
CA PRO A 80 4.23 2.74 -11.11
C PRO A 80 5.39 3.03 -12.10
N THR A 81 6.57 3.40 -11.60
CA THR A 81 7.73 3.78 -12.43
C THR A 81 8.59 2.58 -12.78
N CYS A 82 9.20 1.91 -11.79
CA CYS A 82 10.07 0.76 -12.09
C CYS A 82 9.34 -0.59 -12.19
N GLY A 83 8.06 -0.69 -11.80
CA GLY A 83 7.27 -1.92 -11.83
C GLY A 83 7.54 -2.88 -10.67
N ARG A 84 8.26 -2.44 -9.62
CA ARG A 84 8.46 -3.25 -8.42
C ARG A 84 7.21 -3.30 -7.57
N TRP A 85 6.92 -4.46 -7.01
CA TRP A 85 5.88 -4.64 -6.01
C TRP A 85 6.50 -5.10 -4.69
N TYR A 86 5.84 -4.81 -3.58
CA TYR A 86 6.26 -5.19 -2.23
C TYR A 86 5.06 -5.76 -1.48
N PRO A 87 5.18 -6.93 -0.85
CA PRO A 87 4.09 -7.52 -0.09
C PRO A 87 3.87 -6.79 1.24
N ILE A 88 2.61 -6.72 1.65
CA ILE A 88 2.21 -6.50 3.04
C ILE A 88 1.69 -7.85 3.54
N ILE A 89 2.39 -8.42 4.53
CA ILE A 89 2.07 -9.72 5.15
C ILE A 89 2.03 -9.51 6.65
N ASP A 90 0.96 -9.97 7.30
CA ASP A 90 0.74 -9.82 8.73
C ASP A 90 1.02 -8.39 9.18
N GLU A 91 0.42 -7.42 8.48
CA GLU A 91 0.52 -5.98 8.76
C GLU A 91 1.89 -5.33 8.50
N ILE A 92 2.88 -6.09 8.05
CA ILE A 92 4.27 -5.64 7.86
C ILE A 92 4.54 -5.43 6.35
N PRO A 93 4.81 -4.19 5.90
CA PRO A 93 5.28 -3.93 4.53
C PRO A 93 6.74 -4.38 4.39
N ARG A 94 6.99 -5.38 3.55
CA ARG A 94 8.34 -5.92 3.31
C ARG A 94 8.98 -5.24 2.10
N MET A 95 9.62 -4.09 2.32
CA MET A 95 10.30 -3.30 1.28
C MET A 95 11.80 -3.56 1.24
N LEU A 96 12.19 -4.84 1.16
CA LEU A 96 13.59 -5.24 1.06
C LEU A 96 14.14 -5.00 -0.37
N PRO A 97 15.45 -4.76 -0.51
CA PRO A 97 16.14 -4.88 -1.79
C PRO A 97 15.92 -6.25 -2.43
N ASP A 98 15.85 -6.28 -3.75
CA ASP A 98 15.64 -7.46 -4.60
C ASP A 98 16.59 -8.61 -4.24
N GLU A 99 17.84 -8.31 -3.89
CA GLU A 99 18.86 -9.30 -3.55
C GLU A 99 18.59 -10.02 -2.21
N LEU A 100 17.78 -9.41 -1.34
CA LEU A 100 17.39 -9.94 -0.04
C LEU A 100 15.97 -10.56 -0.06
N ARG A 101 15.30 -10.58 -1.21
CA ARG A 101 13.94 -11.14 -1.36
C ARG A 101 14.00 -12.61 -1.74
N ASN A 102 13.11 -13.40 -1.15
CA ASN A 102 13.03 -14.83 -1.41
C ASN A 102 12.01 -15.14 -2.52
N GLU A 103 12.49 -15.56 -3.69
CA GLU A 103 11.64 -15.84 -4.86
C GLU A 103 10.53 -16.85 -4.58
N LYS A 104 10.84 -17.92 -3.84
CA LYS A 104 9.87 -18.99 -3.55
C LYS A 104 8.73 -18.47 -2.67
N GLU A 105 9.06 -17.74 -1.61
CA GLU A 105 8.07 -17.16 -0.71
C GLU A 105 7.19 -16.13 -1.42
N GLU A 106 7.78 -15.27 -2.24
CA GLU A 106 7.04 -14.21 -2.91
C GLU A 106 6.17 -14.73 -4.06
N ARG A 107 6.61 -15.75 -4.80
CA ARG A 107 5.75 -16.43 -5.77
C ARG A 107 4.59 -17.15 -5.07
N ALA A 108 4.83 -17.81 -3.93
CA ALA A 108 3.77 -18.43 -3.15
C ALA A 108 2.76 -17.38 -2.64
N PHE A 109 3.25 -16.22 -2.17
CA PHE A 109 2.40 -15.10 -1.80
C PHE A 109 1.55 -14.62 -2.98
N LEU A 110 2.16 -14.31 -4.13
CA LEU A 110 1.44 -13.88 -5.33
C LEU A 110 0.38 -14.90 -5.76
N ASP A 111 0.69 -16.20 -5.72
CA ASP A 111 -0.27 -17.25 -6.08
C ASP A 111 -1.46 -17.28 -5.12
N SER A 112 -1.20 -17.11 -3.82
CA SER A 112 -2.24 -17.07 -2.79
C SER A 112 -3.19 -15.87 -2.91
N ILE A 113 -2.70 -14.72 -3.42
CA ILE A 113 -3.50 -13.49 -3.52
C ILE A 113 -4.04 -13.19 -4.92
N LYS A 114 -3.65 -13.95 -5.96
CA LYS A 114 -3.90 -13.60 -7.37
C LYS A 114 -5.35 -13.22 -7.70
N ASP A 115 -6.32 -13.97 -7.17
CA ASP A 115 -7.73 -13.78 -7.49
C ASP A 115 -8.30 -12.56 -6.75
N GLU A 116 -7.88 -12.36 -5.51
CA GLU A 116 -8.25 -11.16 -4.75
C GLU A 116 -7.60 -9.91 -5.33
N LEU A 117 -6.34 -10.00 -5.76
CA LEU A 117 -5.61 -8.93 -6.44
C LEU A 117 -6.32 -8.50 -7.73
N ARG A 118 -6.78 -9.46 -8.54
CA ARG A 118 -7.56 -9.18 -9.75
C ARG A 118 -8.89 -8.49 -9.46
N ARG A 119 -9.56 -8.83 -8.36
CA ARG A 119 -10.79 -8.16 -7.94
C ARG A 119 -10.53 -6.75 -7.42
N ALA A 120 -9.50 -6.57 -6.59
CA ALA A 120 -9.21 -5.32 -5.91
C ALA A 120 -8.57 -4.26 -6.85
N ALA A 121 -7.75 -4.69 -7.81
CA ALA A 121 -7.02 -3.78 -8.70
C ALA A 121 -6.89 -4.38 -10.11
N PRO A 122 -7.99 -4.48 -10.89
CA PRO A 122 -7.96 -5.10 -12.22
C PRO A 122 -7.01 -4.42 -13.21
N ASP A 123 -6.75 -3.12 -13.03
CA ASP A 123 -5.83 -2.32 -13.85
C ASP A 123 -4.33 -2.59 -13.56
N LEU A 124 -4.02 -3.13 -12.38
CA LEU A 124 -2.64 -3.41 -11.94
C LEU A 124 -2.34 -4.91 -11.78
N ALA A 125 -3.36 -5.75 -11.65
CA ALA A 125 -3.17 -7.16 -11.33
C ALA A 125 -2.26 -7.86 -12.34
N ASP A 126 -2.48 -7.69 -13.64
CA ASP A 126 -1.64 -8.30 -14.66
C ASP A 126 -0.21 -7.72 -14.68
N LYS A 127 -0.05 -6.42 -14.43
CA LYS A 127 1.29 -5.79 -14.31
C LYS A 127 2.08 -6.39 -13.17
N ILE A 128 1.44 -6.66 -12.03
CA ILE A 128 2.11 -7.29 -10.87
C ILE A 128 2.36 -8.78 -11.14
N LEU A 129 1.36 -9.52 -11.62
CA LEU A 129 1.42 -10.98 -11.73
C LEU A 129 2.29 -11.47 -12.89
N LYS A 130 2.41 -10.71 -13.98
CA LYS A 130 3.09 -11.13 -15.22
C LYS A 130 4.33 -10.30 -15.56
N GLU A 131 4.45 -9.10 -15.03
CA GLU A 131 5.53 -8.16 -15.35
C GLU A 131 6.26 -7.62 -14.11
N GLY A 132 5.76 -7.96 -12.92
CA GLY A 132 6.22 -7.41 -11.66
C GLY A 132 7.68 -7.74 -11.38
N LYS A 133 8.38 -6.78 -10.80
CA LYS A 133 9.75 -6.95 -10.31
C LYS A 133 9.78 -7.13 -8.79
N PRO A 134 10.73 -7.90 -8.26
CA PRO A 134 11.72 -8.72 -8.97
C PRO A 134 11.14 -10.05 -9.47
N PHE A 135 10.08 -10.54 -8.84
CA PHE A 135 9.46 -11.82 -9.16
C PHE A 135 8.00 -11.65 -9.61
N LYS A 136 7.53 -12.62 -10.39
CA LYS A 136 6.22 -12.68 -11.03
C LYS A 136 5.75 -14.13 -11.07
N LEU A 137 4.49 -14.40 -11.38
CA LEU A 137 3.98 -15.77 -11.48
C LEU A 137 4.23 -16.40 -12.84
N SER A 138 4.09 -15.63 -13.93
CA SER A 138 4.17 -16.10 -15.32
C SER A 138 5.41 -15.62 -16.06
#